data_AF-A0A351KYH7-F1
#
_entry.id   AF-A0A351KYH7-F1
#
_cell.length_a   1.000
_cell.length_b   1.000
_cell.length_c   1.000
_cell.angle_alpha   90.00
_cell.angle_beta   90.00
_cell.angle_gamma   90.00
#
_symmetry.space_group_name_H-M   'P 1'
#
loop_
_entity.id
_entity.type
_entity.pdbx_description
1 polymer ?
#
loop_
_entity_poly.entity_id
_entity_poly.type
_entity_poly.pdbx_seq_one_letter_code
_entity_poly.pdbx_strand_id
1 'polypeptide(L)' 'MNSPAISVIIPTKNRIELLQQALDSVGNQTFKDWEVLVVDDGSNNETVEQLLKISQA' A
#
# COMPACT_ATOMS: atom_id res chain seq x y z
N MET A 1 21.04 4.01 10.25
CA MET A 1 20.14 3.23 9.37
C MET A 1 19.29 2.39 10.30
N ASN A 2 18.07 2.83 10.60
CA ASN A 2 17.11 2.01 11.33
C ASN A 2 16.21 1.37 10.27
N SER A 3 16.24 0.04 10.17
CA SER A 3 15.24 -0.71 9.43
C SER A 3 13.93 -0.69 10.22
N PRO A 4 12.77 -0.56 9.55
CA PRO A 4 11.50 -0.68 10.23
C PRO A 4 11.39 -2.06 10.89
N ALA A 5 10.78 -2.12 12.08
CA ALA A 5 10.60 -3.38 12.79
C ALA A 5 9.66 -4.35 12.04
N ILE A 6 8.75 -3.82 11.21
CA ILE A 6 7.79 -4.60 10.42
C ILE A 6 7.70 -4.05 9.00
N SER A 7 7.75 -4.93 8.01
CA SER A 7 7.43 -4.62 6.61
C SER A 7 6.12 -5.32 6.21
N VAL A 8 5.12 -4.53 5.79
CA VAL A 8 3.84 -5.05 5.31
C VAL A 8 3.83 -5.03 3.79
N ILE A 9 3.83 -6.21 3.17
CA ILE A 9 3.83 -6.36 1.71
C ILE A 9 2.39 -6.61 1.24
N ILE A 10 1.88 -5.74 0.36
CA ILE A 10 0.52 -5.82 -0.16
C ILE A 10 0.58 -6.00 -1.69
N PRO A 11 0.53 -7.24 -2.19
CA PRO A 11 0.32 -7.48 -3.62
C PRO A 11 -1.11 -7.11 -4.01
N THR A 12 -1.26 -6.42 -5.13
CA THR A 12 -2.58 -5.99 -5.63
C THR A 12 -2.65 -6.06 -7.15
N LYS A 13 -3.87 -6.24 -7.67
CA LYS A 13 -4.17 -6.21 -9.11
C LYS A 13 -5.62 -5.81 -9.32
N ASN A 14 -5.86 -4.66 -9.97
CA ASN A 14 -7.19 -4.14 -10.30
C ASN A 14 -8.17 -4.09 -9.10
N ARG A 15 -7.67 -3.77 -7.90
CA ARG A 15 -8.44 -3.81 -6.63
C ARG A 15 -8.21 -2.56 -5.78
N ILE A 16 -8.32 -1.38 -6.39
CA ILE A 16 -7.98 -0.11 -5.74
C ILE A 16 -8.75 0.13 -4.43
N GLU A 17 -10.03 -0.20 -4.39
CA GLU A 17 -10.89 0.05 -3.21
C GLU A 17 -10.47 -0.82 -2.02
N LEU A 18 -10.09 -2.08 -2.30
CA LEU A 18 -9.60 -2.98 -1.25
C LEU A 18 -8.20 -2.58 -0.79
N LEU A 19 -7.36 -2.10 -1.71
CA LEU A 19 -6.06 -1.55 -1.34
C LEU A 19 -6.22 -0.36 -0.41
N GLN A 20 -7.13 0.57 -0.72
CA GLN A 20 -7.37 1.73 0.15
C GLN A 20 -7.78 1.30 1.56
N GLN A 21 -8.71 0.34 1.67
CA GLN A 21 -9.11 -0.20 2.97
C GLN A 21 -7.95 -0.86 3.72
N ALA A 22 -7.08 -1.59 3.02
CA ALA A 22 -5.90 -2.20 3.61
C ALA A 22 -4.88 -1.16 4.10
N LEU A 23 -4.64 -0.10 3.31
CA LEU A 23 -3.75 1.00 3.68
C LEU A 23 -4.30 1.78 4.88
N ASP A 24 -5.60 2.07 4.90
CA ASP A 24 -6.25 2.71 6.05
C ASP A 24 -6.15 1.82 7.31
N SER A 25 -6.29 0.51 7.15
CA SER A 25 -6.12 -0.45 8.25
C SER A 25 -4.69 -0.43 8.82
N VAL A 26 -3.66 -0.44 7.96
CA VAL A 26 -2.26 -0.39 8.39
C VAL A 26 -1.90 0.98 8.97
N GLY A 27 -2.36 2.08 8.36
CA GLY A 27 -2.14 3.44 8.84
C GLY A 27 -2.69 3.68 10.26
N ASN A 28 -3.80 3.03 10.58
CA ASN A 28 -4.47 3.12 11.88
C ASN A 28 -3.90 2.17 12.96
N GLN A 29 -2.85 1.38 12.68
CA GLN A 29 -2.24 0.51 13.69
C GLN A 29 -1.66 1.31 14.86
N THR A 30 -1.73 0.75 16.07
CA THR A 30 -1.18 1.39 17.28
C THR A 30 0.35 1.33 17.33
N PHE A 31 0.95 0.27 16.77
CA PHE A 31 2.39 0.19 16.55
C PHE A 31 2.78 1.02 15.31
N LYS A 32 3.89 1.77 15.38
CA LYS A 32 4.23 2.79 14.37
C LYS A 32 5.55 2.57 13.63
N ASP A 33 6.39 1.63 14.07
CA ASP A 33 7.67 1.34 13.42
C ASP A 33 7.49 0.30 12.30
N TRP A 34 6.81 0.72 11.23
CA TRP A 34 6.51 -0.13 10.09
C TRP A 34 6.68 0.62 8.75
N GLU A 35 6.85 -0.16 7.70
CA GLU A 35 6.73 0.29 6.31
C GLU A 35 5.67 -0.53 5.56
N VAL A 36 5.11 0.04 4.50
CA VAL A 36 4.21 -0.66 3.58
C VAL A 36 4.81 -0.64 2.18
N LEU A 37 4.86 -1.81 1.56
CA LEU A 37 5.30 -2.01 0.18
C LEU A 37 4.12 -2.53 -0.64
N VAL A 38 3.59 -1.69 -1.52
CA VAL A 38 2.54 -2.10 -2.46
C VAL A 38 3.20 -2.66 -3.72
N VAL A 39 2.83 -3.88 -4.10
CA VAL A 39 3.36 -4.56 -5.29
C VAL A 39 2.24 -4.73 -6.29
N ASP A 40 2.30 -3.99 -7.40
CA ASP A 40 1.33 -4.14 -8.48
C ASP A 40 1.67 -5.34 -9.37
N ASP A 41 0.72 -6.28 -9.51
CA ASP A 41 0.86 -7.49 -10.34
C ASP A 41 0.27 -7.29 -11.75
N GLY A 42 0.63 -6.16 -12.38
CA GLY A 42 0.22 -5.81 -13.74
C GLY A 42 -1.25 -5.41 -13.81
N SER A 43 -1.63 -4.36 -13.07
CA SER A 43 -2.96 -3.77 -13.19
C SER A 43 -3.15 -3.03 -14.53
N ASN A 44 -4.42 -2.73 -14.84
CA ASN A 44 -4.77 -1.90 -15.99
C ASN A 44 -4.38 -0.42 -15.77
N ASN A 45 -4.38 0.36 -16.85
CA ASN A 45 -3.96 1.77 -16.81
C ASN A 45 -4.74 2.60 -15.78
N GLU A 46 -6.06 2.39 -15.67
CA GLU A 46 -6.91 3.09 -14.71
C GLU A 46 -6.45 2.86 -13.26
N THR A 47 -6.21 1.59 -12.90
CA THR A 47 -5.76 1.23 -11.55
C THR A 47 -4.35 1.76 -11.30
N VAL A 48 -3.45 1.71 -12.28
CA VAL A 48 -2.08 2.26 -12.17
C VAL A 48 -2.12 3.76 -11.93
N GLU A 49 -2.95 4.50 -12.66
CA GLU A 49 -3.13 5.94 -12.43
C GLU A 49 -3.65 6.25 -11.02
N GLN A 50 -4.54 5.41 -10.48
CA GLN A 50 -5.01 5.55 -9.10
C GLN A 50 -3.92 5.21 -8.08
N LEU A 51 -3.14 4.15 -8.29
CA LEU A 51 -2.00 3.78 -7.43
C LEU A 51 -0.97 4.91 -7.33
N LEU A 52 -0.66 5.57 -8.46
CA LEU A 52 0.28 6.71 -8.49
C LEU A 52 -0.21 7.93 -7.69
N LYS A 53 -1.53 8.09 -7.51
CA LYS A 53 -2.09 9.14 -6.65
C LYS A 53 -1.91 8.80 -5.18
N ILE A 54 -2.04 7.53 -4.82
CA ILE A 54 -1.87 7.04 -3.44
C ILE A 54 -0.41 7.15 -3.00
N SER A 55 0.56 6.86 -3.87
CA SER A 55 1.98 6.89 -3.51
C SER A 55 2.57 8.29 -3.25
N GLN A 56 1.82 9.35 -3.55
CA GLN A 56 2.26 10.76 -3.42
C GLN A 56 1.59 11.50 -2.25
N ALA A 57 0.75 10.81 -1.46
CA ALA A 57 0.07 11.33 -0.28
C ALA A 57 0.80 10.95 1.01
#